data_AF-A0A442GEN0-F1
#
_entry.id   AF-A0A442GEN0-F1
#
_cell.length_a   1.000
_cell.length_b   1.000
_cell.length_c   1.000
_cell.angle_alpha   90.00
_cell.angle_beta   90.00
_cell.angle_gamma   90.00
#
_symmetry.space_group_name_H-M   'P 1'
#
loop_
_entity.id
_entity.type
_entity.pdbx_description
1 polymer ?
#
loop_
_entity_poly.entity_id
_entity_poly.type
_entity_poly.pdbx_seq_one_letter_code
_entity_poly.pdbx_strand_id
1 'polypeptide(L)'
;MAPKVKAGFFGCCHTRCRQASRAPVVAPPAAYLAVPELRLTRLDQSHRRLDENRYAYAAPAFGYGAIPDVLPAGFVLHYPGR
;
A
#
# COMPACT_ATOMS: atom_id res chain seq x y z
N MET A 1 57.24 -17.37 -6.68
CA MET A 1 56.94 -15.92 -6.69
C MET A 1 55.91 -15.66 -7.78
N ALA A 2 54.64 -15.53 -7.39
CA ALA A 2 53.49 -15.03 -8.15
C ALA A 2 52.38 -14.79 -7.09
N PRO A 3 51.66 -13.66 -7.10
CA PRO A 3 50.95 -13.21 -5.90
C PRO A 3 49.60 -13.91 -5.75
N LYS A 4 49.29 -14.33 -4.51
CA LYS A 4 47.94 -14.72 -4.10
C LYS A 4 47.05 -13.49 -4.10
N VAL A 5 46.08 -13.43 -5.01
CA VAL A 5 45.02 -12.41 -4.98
C VAL A 5 44.12 -12.72 -3.79
N LYS A 6 44.22 -11.90 -2.73
CA LYS A 6 43.23 -11.87 -1.65
C LYS A 6 41.99 -11.17 -2.19
N ALA A 7 40.88 -11.91 -2.32
CA ALA A 7 39.58 -11.29 -2.51
C ALA A 7 39.27 -10.46 -1.26
N GLY A 8 39.40 -9.14 -1.38
CA GLY A 8 39.03 -8.19 -0.34
C GLY A 8 37.53 -8.23 -0.13
N PHE A 9 37.11 -8.51 1.09
CA PHE A 9 35.73 -8.33 1.51
C PHE A 9 35.51 -6.83 1.76
N PHE A 10 35.10 -6.10 0.72
CA PHE A 10 34.55 -4.75 0.83
C PHE A 10 33.11 -4.79 0.35
N GLY A 11 32.19 -5.03 1.28
CA GLY A 11 30.76 -5.07 1.03
C GLY A 11 30.00 -4.40 2.16
N CYS A 12 30.12 -3.07 2.25
CA CYS A 12 29.22 -2.30 3.09
C CYS A 12 27.99 -1.87 2.26
N CYS A 13 26.80 -2.04 2.86
CA CYS A 13 25.70 -1.07 2.82
C CYS A 13 24.44 -1.22 1.93
N HIS A 14 23.99 -2.41 1.46
CA HIS A 14 22.68 -2.49 0.77
C HIS A 14 21.63 -3.47 1.32
N THR A 15 21.92 -4.24 2.36
CA THR A 15 20.93 -5.18 2.95
C THR A 15 20.28 -4.66 4.23
N ARG A 16 20.23 -3.34 4.43
CA ARG A 16 19.39 -2.69 5.46
C ARG A 16 18.34 -1.81 4.79
N CYS A 17 17.31 -2.42 4.18
CA CYS A 17 16.03 -1.73 3.93
C CYS A 17 14.90 -2.69 3.45
N ARG A 18 14.78 -3.89 4.02
CA ARG A 18 13.62 -4.78 3.74
C ARG A 18 12.79 -5.13 4.97
N GLN A 19 12.92 -4.36 6.05
CA GLN A 19 11.79 -4.25 6.97
C GLN A 19 10.91 -3.15 6.42
N ALA A 20 9.96 -3.55 5.56
CA ALA A 20 8.76 -2.76 5.38
C ALA A 20 8.13 -2.63 6.77
N SER A 21 8.40 -1.53 7.46
CA SER A 21 7.64 -1.12 8.63
C SER A 21 6.18 -1.16 8.17
N ARG A 22 5.42 -2.13 8.68
CA ARG A 22 4.03 -2.32 8.28
C ARG A 22 3.32 -1.03 8.64
N ALA A 23 2.93 -0.24 7.64
CA ALA A 23 2.24 1.02 7.90
C ALA A 23 1.01 0.73 8.78
N PRO A 24 0.67 1.64 9.70
CA PRO A 24 -0.51 1.46 10.52
C PRO A 24 -1.77 1.36 9.64
N VAL A 25 -2.75 0.60 10.12
CA VAL A 25 -4.10 0.66 9.56
C VAL A 25 -4.73 1.96 10.07
N VAL A 26 -5.34 2.71 9.17
CA VAL A 26 -6.07 3.95 9.49
C VAL A 26 -7.51 3.80 9.04
N ALA A 27 -8.45 4.27 9.85
CA ALA A 27 -9.88 4.25 9.55
C ALA A 27 -10.43 5.69 9.50
N PRO A 28 -10.11 6.47 8.44
CA PRO A 28 -10.58 7.84 8.34
C PRO A 28 -12.10 7.87 8.10
N PRO A 29 -12.81 8.88 8.63
CA PRO A 29 -14.23 9.02 8.36
C PRO A 29 -14.46 9.28 6.86
N ALA A 30 -15.44 8.60 6.27
CA ALA A 30 -15.96 8.93 4.95
C ALA A 30 -17.49 8.98 4.96
N ALA A 31 -18.02 9.84 4.11
CA ALA A 31 -19.42 9.82 3.73
C ALA A 31 -19.52 9.08 2.38
N TYR A 32 -20.38 8.06 2.33
CA TYR A 32 -20.73 7.35 1.11
C TYR A 32 -22.05 7.89 0.58
N LEU A 33 -22.02 8.35 -0.67
CA LEU A 33 -23.21 8.76 -1.41
C LEU A 33 -23.62 7.61 -2.32
N ALA A 34 -24.70 6.92 -1.97
CA ALA A 34 -25.30 5.91 -2.82
C ALA A 34 -26.03 6.57 -4.00
N VAL A 35 -25.79 6.06 -5.21
CA VAL A 35 -26.49 6.48 -6.43
C VAL A 35 -27.25 5.30 -7.01
N PRO A 36 -28.44 5.52 -7.62
CA PRO A 36 -29.07 6.81 -7.89
C PRO A 36 -29.86 7.44 -6.73
N GLU A 37 -30.00 6.77 -5.59
CA GLU A 37 -30.91 7.19 -4.51
C GLU A 37 -30.49 8.48 -3.78
N LEU A 38 -29.27 8.97 -4.04
CA LEU A 38 -28.65 10.14 -3.40
C LEU A 38 -28.67 10.08 -1.87
N ARG A 39 -28.54 8.87 -1.33
CA ARG A 39 -28.53 8.64 0.11
C ARG A 39 -27.11 8.77 0.65
N LEU A 40 -26.90 9.73 1.55
CA LEU A 40 -25.65 9.91 2.26
C LEU A 40 -25.62 9.09 3.56
N THR A 41 -24.61 8.24 3.72
CA THR A 41 -24.37 7.50 4.96
C THR A 41 -22.90 7.55 5.37
N ARG A 42 -22.60 7.33 6.65
CA ARG A 42 -21.23 7.07 7.07
C ARG A 42 -20.75 5.75 6.44
N LEU A 43 -19.51 5.75 5.96
CA LEU A 43 -18.82 4.56 5.47
C LEU A 43 -17.75 4.15 6.47
N ASP A 44 -17.89 2.94 6.99
CA ASP A 44 -16.80 2.28 7.69
C ASP A 44 -15.82 1.75 6.65
N GLN A 45 -14.59 2.27 6.71
CA GLN A 45 -13.51 1.93 5.81
C GLN A 45 -12.19 1.84 6.56
N SER A 46 -11.24 1.11 5.98
CA SER A 46 -9.86 1.11 6.46
C SER A 46 -8.87 1.13 5.30
N HIS A 47 -7.73 1.76 5.55
CA HIS A 47 -6.62 1.90 4.61
C HIS A 47 -5.33 1.47 5.29
N ARG A 48 -4.47 0.76 4.56
CA ARG A 48 -3.08 0.49 4.99
C ARG A 48 -2.15 0.56 3.79
N ARG A 49 -1.16 1.45 3.85
CA ARG A 49 -0.10 1.50 2.83
C ARG A 49 0.71 0.21 2.85
N LEU A 50 0.86 -0.43 1.70
CA LEU A 50 1.63 -1.68 1.56
C LEU A 50 3.04 -1.37 1.04
N ASP A 51 3.12 -0.47 0.06
CA ASP A 51 4.36 0.06 -0.51
C ASP A 51 4.08 1.43 -1.16
N GLU A 52 4.94 1.86 -2.08
CA GLU A 52 4.86 3.17 -2.70
C GLU A 52 3.56 3.40 -3.49
N ASN A 53 3.09 2.37 -4.19
CA ASN A 53 2.03 2.46 -5.19
C ASN A 53 0.82 1.58 -4.85
N ARG A 54 0.78 0.94 -3.67
CA ARG A 54 -0.30 0.04 -3.29
C ARG A 54 -0.81 0.28 -1.86
N TYR A 55 -2.13 0.22 -1.73
CA TYR A 55 -2.84 0.32 -0.45
C TYR A 55 -3.77 -0.88 -0.29
N ALA A 56 -3.82 -1.49 0.89
CA ALA A 56 -4.92 -2.37 1.25
C ALA A 56 -6.11 -1.51 1.68
N TYR A 57 -7.23 -1.66 0.98
CA TYR A 57 -8.50 -0.99 1.27
C TYR A 57 -9.56 -2.02 1.65
N ALA A 58 -10.40 -1.69 2.64
CA ALA A 58 -11.57 -2.48 2.99
C ALA A 58 -12.78 -1.59 3.28
N ALA A 59 -13.94 -2.02 2.79
CA ALA A 59 -15.27 -1.44 3.05
C ALA A 59 -16.24 -2.57 3.47
N PRO A 60 -16.28 -2.90 4.78
CA PRO A 60 -17.02 -4.06 5.29
C PRO A 60 -18.52 -4.04 4.98
N ALA A 61 -19.14 -2.86 4.92
CA ALA A 61 -20.55 -2.70 4.58
C ALA A 61 -20.93 -3.29 3.21
N PHE A 62 -19.94 -3.47 2.32
CA PHE A 62 -20.12 -4.06 0.99
C PHE A 62 -19.40 -5.40 0.83
N GLY A 63 -18.87 -5.97 1.91
CA GLY A 63 -18.02 -7.17 1.83
C GLY A 63 -16.79 -7.00 0.94
N TYR A 64 -16.37 -5.75 0.71
CA TYR A 64 -15.38 -5.42 -0.31
C TYR A 64 -14.01 -5.18 0.32
N GLY A 65 -12.98 -5.81 -0.25
CA GLY A 65 -11.58 -5.56 0.07
C GLY A 65 -10.72 -5.73 -1.16
N ALA A 66 -9.78 -4.82 -1.37
CA ALA A 66 -8.92 -4.83 -2.55
C ALA A 66 -7.58 -4.13 -2.29
N ILE A 67 -6.67 -4.32 -3.24
CA ILE A 67 -5.38 -3.63 -3.30
C ILE A 67 -5.36 -2.81 -4.59
N PRO A 68 -5.82 -1.54 -4.57
CA PRO A 68 -5.68 -0.65 -5.71
C PRO A 68 -4.22 -0.26 -5.96
N ASP A 69 -3.89 -0.09 -7.25
CA ASP A 69 -2.65 0.52 -7.70
C ASP A 69 -2.85 2.03 -7.83
N VAL A 70 -1.88 2.81 -7.34
CA VAL A 70 -1.91 4.27 -7.34
C VAL A 70 -0.65 4.89 -7.94
N LEU A 71 -0.80 6.07 -8.53
CA LEU A 71 0.33 6.94 -8.86
C LEU A 71 0.98 7.50 -7.58
N PRO A 72 2.26 7.94 -7.65
CA PRO A 72 2.90 8.64 -6.54
C PRO A 72 2.13 9.88 -6.05
N ALA A 73 1.36 10.53 -6.95
CA ALA A 73 0.48 11.65 -6.63
C ALA A 73 -0.82 11.25 -5.90
N GLY A 74 -1.09 9.95 -5.70
CA GLY A 74 -2.24 9.43 -4.96
C GLY A 74 -3.47 9.07 -5.79
N PHE A 75 -3.43 9.23 -7.12
CA PHE A 75 -4.53 8.84 -8.01
C PHE A 75 -4.57 7.33 -8.22
N VAL A 76 -5.77 6.75 -8.18
CA VAL A 76 -6.00 5.33 -8.50
C VAL A 76 -5.82 5.10 -9.99
N LEU A 77 -4.94 4.17 -10.35
CA LEU A 77 -4.75 3.69 -11.73
C LEU A 77 -5.59 2.46 -12.01
N HIS A 78 -5.63 1.53 -11.06
CA HIS A 78 -6.38 0.30 -11.19
C HIS A 78 -7.13 0.02 -9.89
N TYR A 79 -8.43 -0.21 -10.01
CA TYR A 79 -9.31 -0.53 -8.90
C TYR A 79 -9.94 -1.92 -9.15
N PRO A 80 -9.44 -2.98 -8.50
CA PRO A 80 -9.89 -4.34 -8.77
C PRO A 80 -11.38 -4.57 -8.48
N GLY A 81 -12.06 -5.42 -9.26
CA GLY A 81 -13.46 -5.79 -9.01
C GLY A 81 -14.49 -4.74 -9.44
N ARG A 82 -14.10 -3.83 -10.34
CA ARG A 82 -14.99 -2.96 -11.11
C ARG A 82 -14.91 -3.33 -12.58
#